data_AF-A0AAE0EAP7-F1
#
_entry.id   AF-A0AAE0EAP7-F1
#
_cell.length_a   1.000
_cell.length_b   1.000
_cell.length_c   1.000
_cell.angle_alpha   90.00
_cell.angle_beta   90.00
_cell.angle_gamma   90.00
#
_symmetry.space_group_name_H-M   'P 1'
#
loop_
_entity.id
_entity.type
_entity.pdbx_description
1 polymer ?
#
loop_
_entity_poly.entity_id
_entity_poly.type
_entity_poly.pdbx_seq_one_letter_code
_entity_poly.pdbx_strand_id
1 'polypeptide(L)'
;MEEIISCREIDQVPEIPFEKLELLQLKDLQHLNSIYCNALPFLHLKDIRVLECPNLKKLPLDSNSAKERKIVINGEEGWWKELQWKDEATQNAFLPCFKSQGSS
;
A
#
# COMPACT_ATOMS: atom_id res chain seq x y z
N MET A 1 14.75 4.81 19.31
CA MET A 1 14.27 6.18 19.07
C MET A 1 13.22 6.04 17.98
N GLU A 2 11.95 6.05 18.36
CA GLU A 2 10.84 5.93 17.40
C GLU A 2 10.43 7.35 17.01
N GLU A 3 10.62 7.72 15.76
CA GLU A 3 10.10 8.98 15.23
C GLU A 3 8.59 8.81 15.00
N ILE A 4 7.79 9.37 15.90
CA ILE A 4 6.35 9.52 15.70
C ILE A 4 6.18 10.61 14.65
N ILE A 5 6.01 10.21 13.38
CA ILE A 5 5.58 11.13 12.33
C ILE A 5 4.12 11.47 12.63
N SER A 6 3.92 12.56 13.36
CA SER A 6 2.62 13.19 13.55
C SER A 6 2.10 13.62 12.19
N CYS A 7 1.10 12.90 11.70
CA CYS A 7 0.29 13.37 10.59
C CYS A 7 -0.51 14.58 11.07
N ARG A 8 -0.12 15.75 10.59
CA ARG A 8 -0.80 17.02 10.91
C ARG A 8 -2.27 16.90 10.54
N GLU A 9 -3.16 17.06 11.52
CA GLU A 9 -4.51 17.52 11.26
C GLU A 9 -4.38 18.97 10.80
N ILE A 10 -4.51 19.19 9.49
CA ILE A 10 -4.56 20.53 8.93
C ILE A 10 -6.04 20.85 8.79
N ASP A 11 -6.51 21.89 9.49
CA ASP A 11 -7.88 22.48 9.42
C ASP A 11 -8.23 23.10 8.05
N GLN A 12 -7.71 22.53 6.96
CA GLN A 12 -7.96 22.94 5.59
C GLN A 12 -8.69 21.79 4.90
N VAL A 13 -9.57 22.14 3.96
CA VAL A 13 -10.40 21.24 3.12
C VAL A 13 -9.73 19.87 2.98
N PRO A 14 -10.39 18.74 3.31
CA PRO A 14 -9.73 17.44 3.37
C PRO A 14 -9.18 17.07 2.00
N GLU A 15 -7.94 17.45 1.74
CA GLU A 15 -7.21 17.12 0.53
C GLU A 15 -6.82 15.66 0.67
N ILE A 16 -7.46 14.81 -0.12
CA ILE A 16 -7.20 13.37 -0.09
C ILE A 16 -5.83 13.15 -0.73
N PRO A 17 -4.81 12.73 0.04
CA PRO A 17 -3.49 12.52 -0.53
C PRO A 17 -3.58 11.47 -1.64
N PHE A 18 -2.91 11.73 -2.75
CA PHE A 18 -2.83 10.80 -3.88
C PHE A 18 -4.20 10.44 -4.49
N GLU A 19 -5.19 11.32 -4.40
CA GLU A 19 -6.55 11.10 -4.94
C GLU A 19 -6.52 10.54 -6.37
N LYS A 20 -5.71 11.17 -7.24
CA LYS A 20 -5.59 10.84 -8.68
C LYS A 20 -4.52 9.80 -9.00
N LEU A 21 -3.90 9.17 -8.01
CA LEU A 21 -2.82 8.21 -8.25
C LEU A 21 -3.37 6.93 -8.84
N GLU A 22 -2.90 6.57 -10.05
CA GLU A 22 -3.30 5.33 -10.72
C GLU A 22 -2.26 4.21 -10.61
N LEU A 23 -0.98 4.57 -10.49
CA LEU A 23 0.16 3.65 -10.41
C LEU A 23 1.06 4.04 -9.24
N LEU A 24 1.33 3.08 -8.35
CA LEU A 24 2.33 3.20 -7.30
C LEU A 24 3.46 2.21 -7.57
N GLN A 25 4.66 2.71 -7.88
CA GLN A 25 5.83 1.86 -8.11
C GLN A 25 6.94 2.21 -7.12
N LEU A 26 7.39 1.22 -6.36
CA LEU A 26 8.46 1.29 -5.37
C LEU A 26 9.54 0.29 -5.75
N LYS A 27 10.79 0.76 -5.87
CA LYS A 27 11.93 -0.05 -6.25
C LYS A 27 13.17 0.34 -5.45
N ASP A 28 13.91 -0.66 -4.96
CA ASP A 28 15.21 -0.50 -4.30
C ASP A 28 15.17 0.36 -3.01
N LEU A 29 14.03 0.38 -2.32
CA LEU A 29 13.84 1.18 -1.11
C LEU A 29 14.13 0.36 0.15
N GLN A 30 15.41 0.13 0.41
CA GLN A 30 15.89 -0.74 1.50
C GLN A 30 15.45 -0.29 2.90
N HIS A 31 15.18 1.00 3.11
CA HIS A 31 14.81 1.55 4.42
C HIS A 31 13.35 2.00 4.53
N LEU A 32 12.56 1.85 3.46
CA LEU A 32 11.16 2.28 3.48
C LEU A 32 10.32 1.31 4.32
N ASN A 33 9.74 1.81 5.41
CA ASN A 33 8.91 1.01 6.32
C ASN A 33 7.39 1.19 6.07
N SER A 34 6.99 2.40 5.69
CA SER A 34 5.61 2.78 5.40
C SER A 34 5.57 3.91 4.38
N ILE A 35 4.48 3.99 3.63
CA ILE A 35 4.23 5.03 2.62
C ILE A 35 3.44 6.19 3.23
N TYR A 36 2.54 5.88 4.17
CA TYR A 36 1.69 6.87 4.84
C TYR A 36 1.30 6.40 6.25
N CYS A 37 1.00 7.33 7.14
CA CYS A 37 0.64 7.03 8.53
C CYS A 37 -0.72 6.33 8.65
N ASN A 38 -1.64 6.64 7.74
CA ASN A 38 -3.02 6.17 7.74
C ASN A 38 -3.35 5.41 6.46
N ALA A 39 -4.43 4.64 6.49
CA ALA A 39 -4.99 4.09 5.25
C ALA A 39 -5.51 5.23 4.36
N LEU A 40 -5.28 5.10 3.05
CA LEU A 40 -5.74 6.03 2.04
C LEU A 40 -6.86 5.39 1.24
N PRO A 41 -7.91 6.15 0.85
CA PRO A 41 -9.06 5.60 0.14
C PRO A 41 -8.78 5.27 -1.33
N PHE A 42 -7.56 5.55 -1.83
CA PHE A 42 -7.07 5.33 -3.20
C PHE A 42 -8.17 5.25 -4.28
N LEU A 43 -8.71 6.41 -4.65
CA LEU A 43 -9.89 6.50 -5.51
C LEU A 43 -9.63 6.18 -6.98
N HIS A 44 -8.38 6.08 -7.43
CA HIS A 44 -8.05 5.84 -8.83
C HIS A 44 -6.93 4.81 -9.04
N LEU A 45 -6.44 4.20 -7.96
CA LEU A 45 -5.30 3.27 -8.01
C LEU A 45 -5.70 1.99 -8.77
N LYS A 46 -4.82 1.56 -9.68
CA LYS A 46 -5.00 0.39 -10.56
C LYS A 46 -3.85 -0.60 -10.42
N ASP A 47 -2.63 -0.12 -10.19
CA ASP A 47 -1.44 -0.96 -10.15
C ASP A 47 -0.50 -0.53 -9.00
N ILE A 48 -0.07 -1.51 -8.22
CA ILE A 48 0.96 -1.37 -7.19
C ILE A 48 2.10 -2.31 -7.54
N ARG A 49 3.32 -1.80 -7.59
CA ARG A 49 4.53 -2.58 -7.86
C ARG A 49 5.53 -2.35 -6.75
N VAL A 50 5.91 -3.40 -6.05
CA VAL A 50 6.91 -3.35 -4.99
C VAL A 50 8.01 -4.35 -5.31
N LEU A 51 9.22 -3.83 -5.52
CA LEU A 51 10.40 -4.62 -5.85
C LEU A 51 11.56 -4.19 -4.96
N GLU A 52 12.30 -5.13 -4.39
CA GLU A 52 13.52 -4.85 -3.62
C GLU A 52 13.26 -3.86 -2.46
N CYS A 53 12.11 -3.98 -1.79
CA CYS A 53 11.69 -3.15 -0.66
C CYS A 53 11.45 -4.03 0.60
N PRO A 54 12.49 -4.66 1.16
CA PRO A 54 12.35 -5.71 2.18
C PRO A 54 11.72 -5.22 3.49
N ASN A 55 11.88 -3.93 3.82
CA ASN A 55 11.38 -3.34 5.06
C ASN A 55 9.97 -2.76 4.95
N LEU A 56 9.36 -2.75 3.75
CA LEU A 56 8.01 -2.23 3.56
C LEU A 56 7.00 -3.26 4.07
N LYS A 57 6.57 -3.12 5.32
CA LYS A 57 5.62 -4.06 5.94
C LYS A 57 4.16 -3.60 5.90
N LYS A 58 3.91 -2.34 5.54
CA LYS A 58 2.56 -1.76 5.55
C LYS A 58 2.27 -1.04 4.24
N LEU A 59 1.08 -1.28 3.70
CA LEU A 59 0.53 -0.49 2.61
C LEU A 59 -0.60 0.38 3.17
N PRO A 60 -0.76 1.64 2.73
CA PRO A 60 -1.84 2.51 3.17
C PRO A 60 -3.16 2.15 2.46
N LEU A 61 -3.55 0.87 2.51
CA LEU A 61 -4.77 0.34 1.91
C LEU A 61 -5.83 0.09 2.99
N ASP A 62 -7.09 0.30 2.64
CA ASP A 62 -8.23 -0.18 3.42
C ASP A 62 -9.13 -1.12 2.61
N SER A 63 -10.01 -1.85 3.29
CA SER A 63 -10.95 -2.77 2.65
C SER A 63 -11.91 -2.09 1.66
N ASN A 64 -12.09 -0.77 1.74
CA ASN A 64 -12.92 -0.02 0.79
C ASN A 64 -12.20 0.19 -0.55
N SER A 65 -10.88 0.33 -0.52
CA SER A 65 -10.04 0.46 -1.72
C SER A 65 -10.08 -0.81 -2.60
N ALA A 66 -10.35 -1.98 -2.02
CA ALA A 66 -10.51 -3.24 -2.74
C ALA A 66 -11.92 -3.44 -3.34
N LYS A 67 -12.95 -2.84 -2.74
CA LYS A 67 -14.33 -3.01 -3.21
C LYS A 67 -14.47 -2.35 -4.58
N GLU A 68 -14.86 -3.15 -5.57
CA GLU A 68 -15.20 -2.74 -6.95
C GLU A 68 -14.03 -2.40 -7.89
N ARG A 69 -12.78 -2.38 -7.42
CA ARG A 69 -11.62 -1.94 -8.23
C ARG A 69 -10.73 -3.11 -8.64
N LYS A 70 -10.39 -3.17 -9.93
CA LYS A 70 -9.43 -4.14 -10.50
C LYS A 70 -8.00 -3.70 -10.18
N ILE A 71 -7.65 -3.65 -8.90
CA ILE A 71 -6.28 -3.37 -8.47
C ILE A 71 -5.43 -4.62 -8.73
N VAL A 72 -4.25 -4.41 -9.30
CA VAL A 72 -3.19 -5.42 -9.42
C VAL A 72 -2.05 -5.04 -8.49
N ILE A 73 -1.60 -5.99 -7.66
CA ILE A 73 -0.45 -5.82 -6.79
C ILE A 73 0.63 -6.79 -7.25
N ASN A 74 1.75 -6.26 -7.72
CA ASN A 74 2.92 -7.03 -8.14
C ASN A 74 4.04 -6.90 -7.11
N GLY A 75 4.61 -8.01 -6.69
CA GLY A 75 5.79 -7.99 -5.83
C GLY A 75 6.34 -9.36 -5.53
N GLU A 76 7.37 -9.37 -4.68
CA GLU A 76 8.00 -10.60 -4.21
C GLU A 76 7.06 -11.37 -3.27
N GLU A 77 6.98 -12.70 -3.43
CA GLU A 77 6.09 -13.53 -2.61
C GLU A 77 6.45 -13.48 -1.11
N GLY A 78 7.75 -13.41 -0.80
CA GLY A 78 8.23 -13.25 0.57
C GLY A 78 7.74 -11.93 1.19
N TRP A 79 7.84 -10.83 0.46
CA TRP A 79 7.31 -9.54 0.88
C TRP A 79 5.79 -9.61 1.12
N TRP A 80 5.03 -10.20 0.20
CA TRP A 80 3.59 -10.32 0.33
C TRP A 80 3.15 -11.11 1.57
N LYS A 81 3.84 -12.21 1.90
CA LYS A 81 3.58 -13.01 3.10
C LYS A 81 3.90 -12.28 4.40
N GLU A 82 4.84 -11.35 4.38
CA GLU A 82 5.26 -10.57 5.55
C GLU A 82 4.50 -9.24 5.71
N LEU A 83 3.59 -8.91 4.79
CA LEU A 83 2.75 -7.72 4.90
C LEU A 83 1.87 -7.77 6.15
N GLN A 84 1.91 -6.68 6.91
CA GLN A 84 1.05 -6.43 8.06
C GLN A 84 -0.21 -5.68 7.59
N TRP A 85 -1.31 -6.42 7.50
CA TRP A 85 -2.61 -5.88 7.13
C TRP A 85 -3.29 -5.21 8.33
N LYS A 86 -4.13 -4.20 8.06
CA LYS A 86 -4.92 -3.52 9.08
C LYS A 86 -5.86 -4.48 9.82
N ASP A 87 -6.53 -5.35 9.06
CA ASP A 87 -7.46 -6.35 9.52
C ASP A 87 -7.56 -7.50 8.49
N GLU A 88 -8.10 -8.63 8.93
CA GLU A 88 -8.27 -9.83 8.09
C GLU A 88 -9.20 -9.56 6.89
N ALA A 89 -10.19 -8.68 7.04
CA ALA A 89 -11.09 -8.30 5.96
C ALA A 89 -10.35 -7.58 4.83
N THR A 90 -9.41 -6.70 5.15
CA THR A 90 -8.56 -6.01 4.19
C THR A 90 -7.62 -6.99 3.50
N GLN A 91 -6.99 -7.90 4.25
CA GLN A 91 -6.15 -8.96 3.67
C GLN A 91 -6.94 -9.81 2.66
N ASN A 92 -8.11 -10.31 3.07
CA ASN A 92 -8.95 -11.16 2.22
C ASN A 92 -9.45 -10.42 0.97
N ALA A 93 -9.72 -9.12 1.07
CA ALA A 93 -10.15 -8.31 -0.06
C ALA A 93 -9.04 -8.11 -1.12
N PHE A 94 -7.77 -8.06 -0.70
CA PHE A 94 -6.63 -7.89 -1.60
C PHE A 94 -5.90 -9.18 -1.99
N LEU A 95 -6.20 -10.31 -1.33
CA LEU A 95 -5.68 -11.62 -1.68
C LEU A 95 -5.81 -11.95 -3.19
N PRO A 96 -6.97 -11.73 -3.86
CA PRO A 96 -7.10 -12.01 -5.30
C PRO A 96 -6.37 -10.98 -6.19
N CYS A 97 -5.90 -9.85 -5.65
CA CYS A 97 -5.22 -8.80 -6.39
C CYS A 97 -3.73 -9.07 -6.60
N PHE A 98 -3.14 -9.96 -5.80
CA PHE A 98 -1.71 -10.19 -5.81
C PHE A 98 -1.25 -11.08 -6.98
N LYS A 99 -0.15 -10.66 -7.60
CA LYS A 99 0.60 -11.43 -8.59
C LYS A 99 2.06 -11.46 -8.16
N SER A 100 2.60 -12.65 -7.99
CA SER A 100 4.03 -12.81 -7.75
C SER A 100 4.79 -12.39 -9.00
N GLN A 101 5.81 -11.57 -8.81
CA GLN A 101 6.85 -11.40 -9.84
C GLN A 101 7.63 -12.71 -9.89
N GLY A 102 7.47 -13.48 -10.98
CA GLY A 102 8.30 -14.65 -11.23
C GLY A 102 9.72 -14.20 -11.52
N SER A 103 10.69 -14.73 -10.78
CA SER A 103 12.10 -14.63 -11.14
C SER A 103 12.28 -15.25 -12.53
N SER A 104 12.54 -14.41 -13.54
CA SER A 104 13.02 -14.89 -14.85
C SER A 104 14.52 -15.13 -14.78
#